data_AF-A0A6V7I8H1-F1
#
_entry.id   AF-A0A6V7I8H1-F1
#
_cell.length_a   1.000
_cell.length_b   1.000
_cell.length_c   1.000
_cell.angle_alpha   90.00
_cell.angle_beta   90.00
_cell.angle_gamma   90.00
#
_symmetry.space_group_name_H-M   'P 1'
#
loop_
_entity.id
_entity.type
_entity.pdbx_description
1 polymer ?
#
loop_
_entity_poly.entity_id
_entity_poly.type
_entity_poly.pdbx_seq_one_letter_code
_entity_poly.pdbx_strand_id
1 'polypeptide(L)' 'KDFMRDMCILAQIRDPNIARIVALVEEEPFGAVFEYGEQGDLPYYIRNQEKSNNETSL' A
#
# COMPACT_ATOMS: atom_id res chain seq x y z
N LYS A 1 -14.39 -2.66 -17.37
CA LYS A 1 -13.56 -1.67 -18.10
C LYS A 1 -13.21 -0.45 -17.25
N ASP A 2 -13.85 -0.23 -16.11
CA ASP A 2 -13.60 0.96 -15.28
C ASP A 2 -12.35 0.84 -14.40
N PHE A 3 -12.04 -0.37 -13.90
CA PHE A 3 -10.83 -0.63 -13.10
C PHE A 3 -9.54 -0.11 -13.76
N MET A 4 -9.25 -0.52 -14.99
CA MET A 4 -8.01 -0.11 -15.68
C MET A 4 -7.97 1.39 -15.98
N ARG A 5 -9.12 2.02 -16.23
CA ARG A 5 -9.20 3.47 -16.41
C ARG A 5 -8.77 4.18 -15.12
N ASP A 6 -9.32 3.76 -13.99
CA ASP A 6 -9.02 4.35 -12.68
C ASP A 6 -7.54 4.12 -12.32
N MET A 7 -7.02 2.91 -12.57
CA MET A 7 -5.62 2.58 -12.30
C MET A 7 -4.64 3.41 -13.15
N CYS A 8 -4.96 3.65 -14.43
CA CYS A 8 -4.15 4.54 -15.28
C CYS A 8 -4.13 5.99 -14.78
N ILE A 9 -5.23 6.46 -14.17
CA ILE A 9 -5.28 7.80 -13.54
C ILE A 9 -4.43 7.80 -12.27
N LEU A 10 -4.60 6.81 -11.39
CA LEU A 10 -3.83 6.71 -10.15
C LEU A 10 -2.33 6.54 -10.40
N ALA A 11 -1.94 5.85 -11.48
CA ALA A 11 -0.54 5.63 -11.85
C ALA A 11 0.21 6.92 -12.23
N GLN A 12 -0.51 8.00 -12.51
CA GLN A 12 0.07 9.31 -12.84
C GLN A 12 0.40 10.15 -11.59
N ILE A 13 -0.09 9.77 -10.41
CA ILE A 13 0.12 10.52 -9.17
C ILE A 13 1.60 10.43 -8.75
N ARG A 14 2.20 11.59 -8.47
CA ARG A 14 3.56 11.75 -7.95
C ARG A 14 3.51 12.64 -6.70
N ASP A 15 3.33 12.02 -5.54
CA ASP A 15 3.33 12.71 -4.24
C ASP A 15 4.13 11.87 -3.24
N PRO A 16 5.01 12.47 -2.41
CA PRO A 16 5.82 11.73 -1.44
C PRO A 16 5.01 11.02 -0.35
N ASN A 17 3.72 11.36 -0.18
CA ASN A 17 2.84 10.77 0.82
C ASN A 17 1.84 9.75 0.24
N ILE A 18 1.95 9.44 -1.05
CA ILE A 18 1.07 8.47 -1.73
C ILE A 18 1.92 7.33 -2.28
N ALA A 19 1.56 6.10 -1.89
CA ALA A 19 2.24 4.90 -2.34
C ALA A 19 2.21 4.80 -3.88
N ARG A 20 3.38 4.76 -4.49
CA ARG A 20 3.53 4.81 -5.94
C ARG A 20 3.13 3.49 -6.61
N ILE A 21 2.35 3.59 -7.68
CA ILE A 21 2.16 2.49 -8.63
C ILE A 21 3.42 2.36 -9.50
N VAL A 22 3.99 1.16 -9.51
CA VAL A 22 5.21 0.81 -10.26
C VAL A 22 4.86 0.20 -11.62
N ALA A 23 3.82 -0.62 -11.67
CA ALA A 23 3.36 -1.28 -12.89
C ALA A 23 1.87 -1.64 -12.79
N LEU A 24 1.22 -1.81 -13.95
CA LEU A 24 -0.14 -2.33 -14.07
C LEU A 24 -0.12 -3.68 -14.79
N VAL A 25 -1.00 -4.58 -14.39
CA VAL A 25 -1.25 -5.85 -15.07
C VAL A 25 -2.52 -5.65 -15.90
N GLU A 26 -2.34 -5.54 -17.22
CA GLU A 26 -3.43 -5.25 -18.16
C GLU A 26 -4.19 -6.51 -18.63
N GLU A 27 -3.67 -7.70 -18.33
CA GLU A 27 -4.31 -8.98 -18.63
C GLU A 27 -5.01 -9.56 -17.40
N GLU A 28 -6.05 -10.38 -17.59
CA GLU A 28 -6.76 -10.98 -16.45
C GLU A 28 -5.89 -12.02 -15.72
N PRO A 29 -5.80 -11.95 -14.37
CA PRO A 29 -6.47 -11.01 -13.48
C PRO A 29 -5.82 -9.62 -13.47
N PHE A 30 -6.64 -8.57 -13.66
CA PHE A 30 -6.17 -7.19 -13.60
C PHE A 30 -5.58 -6.88 -12.23
N GLY A 31 -4.52 -6.08 -12.20
CA GLY A 31 -3.81 -5.75 -10.96
C GLY A 31 -2.89 -4.56 -11.08
N ALA A 32 -2.35 -4.14 -9.93
CA ALA A 32 -1.38 -3.06 -9.83
C ALA A 32 -0.26 -3.47 -8.87
N VAL A 33 0.96 -3.16 -9.26
CA VAL A 33 2.16 -3.34 -8.44
C VAL A 33 2.48 -2.01 -7.78
N PHE A 34 2.56 -1.99 -6.46
CA PHE A 34 2.89 -0.81 -5.66
C PHE A 34 4.31 -0.90 -5.13
N GLU A 35 4.87 0.23 -4.75
CA GLU A 35 6.07 0.24 -3.92
C GLU A 35 5.79 -0.42 -2.56
N TYR A 36 6.83 -1.02 -2.00
CA TYR A 36 6.72 -1.78 -0.76
C TYR A 36 6.94 -0.87 0.45
N GLY A 37 5.94 -0.81 1.33
CA GLY A 37 6.06 -0.22 2.66
C GLY A 37 6.43 -1.31 3.68
N GLU A 38 7.65 -1.24 4.21
CA GLU A 38 8.21 -2.25 5.12
C GLU A 38 7.39 -2.41 6.41
N GLN A 39 6.74 -1.35 6.89
CA GLN A 39 5.98 -1.34 8.14
C GLN A 39 4.55 -1.87 8.00
N GLY A 40 4.11 -2.23 6.78
CA GLY A 40 2.76 -2.69 6.50
C GLY A 40 1.72 -1.58 6.61
N ASP A 41 0.45 -1.96 6.85
CA ASP A 41 -0.62 -0.99 7.03
C ASP A 41 -0.58 -0.31 8.41
N LEU A 42 -1.06 0.94 8.45
CA LEU A 42 -1.03 1.75 9.68
C LEU A 42 -1.77 1.07 10.86
N PRO A 43 -2.97 0.49 10.70
CA PRO A 43 -3.63 -0.26 11.78
C PRO A 43 -2.82 -1.45 12.32
N TYR A 44 -2.12 -2.20 11.45
CA TYR A 44 -1.23 -3.28 11.83
C TYR A 44 -0.04 -2.74 12.63
N TYR A 45 0.59 -1.69 12.12
CA TYR A 45 1.73 -1.04 12.76
C TYR A 45 1.42 -0.57 14.18
N ILE A 46 0.31 0.16 14.36
CA ILE A 46 -0.12 0.67 15.68
C ILE A 46 -0.35 -0.48 16.67
N ARG A 47 -1.11 -1.50 16.26
CA ARG A 47 -1.37 -2.68 17.11
C ARG A 47 -0.10 -3.43 17.50
N ASN A 48 0.88 -3.49 16.62
CA ASN A 48 2.14 -4.17 16.91
C ASN A 48 2.99 -3.37 17.90
N GLN A 49 2.98 -2.03 17.81
CA GLN A 49 3.66 -1.18 18.79
C GLN A 49 3.02 -1.29 20.18
N GLU A 50 1.69 -1.28 20.28
CA GLU A 50 0.98 -1.43 21.56
C GLU A 50 1.33 -2.77 22.24
N LYS A 51 1.40 -3.86 21.47
CA LYS A 51 1.86 -5.16 21.98
C LYS A 51 3.28 -5.08 22.51
N SER A 52 4.20 -4.50 21.73
CA SER A 52 5.60 -4.39 22.16
C SER A 52 5.77 -3.55 23.43
N ASN A 53 5.01 -2.45 23.58
CA ASN A 53 5.09 -1.58 24.77
C ASN A 53 4.52 -2.25 26.04
N ASN A 54 3.55 -3.15 25.87
CA ASN A 54 3.01 -3.92 26.98
C ASN A 54 3.97 -5.03 27.43
N GLU A 55 4.81 -5.57 26.54
CA GLU A 55 5.83 -6.57 26.92
C GLU A 55 7.06 -5.97 27.61
N THR A 56 7.43 -4.72 27.31
CA THR A 56 8.51 -4.00 28.03
C THR A 56 8.10 -3.49 29.42
N SER A 57 6.81 -3.57 29.77
CA SER A 57 6.28 -3.11 31.05
C SER A 57 6.09 -4.25 32.07
N LEU A 58 6.52 -5.47 31.76
CA LEU A 58 6.52 -6.67 32.61
C LEU A 58 7.95 -7.04 33.02
#